data_AF-A0A1F5RLN7-F1
#
_entry.id   AF-A0A1F5RLN7-F1
#
_cell.length_a   1.000
_cell.length_b   1.000
_cell.length_c   1.000
_cell.angle_alpha   90.00
_cell.angle_beta   90.00
_cell.angle_gamma   90.00
#
_symmetry.space_group_name_H-M   'P 1'
#
loop_
_entity.id
_entity.type
_entity.pdbx_description
1 polymer ?
#
loop_
_entity_poly.entity_id
_entity_poly.type
_entity_poly.pdbx_seq_one_letter_code
_entity_poly.pdbx_strand_id
1 'polypeptide(L)'
;MDTMLLLRRTFLLAALLAALVAVPVASPATPGAPPAPDRAWRRWQTGALRADRLQHASLAFSSGLALGVLAREPAAAAGGALTLALAKELFDARRNRFDAADLVADAAGAALAALATSALGR
;
A
#
# COMPACT_ATOMS: atom_id res chain seq x y z
N MET A 1 -24.40 -6.14 25.68
CA MET A 1 -23.24 -5.70 24.88
C MET A 1 -23.25 -4.19 24.85
N ASP A 2 -22.27 -3.54 25.50
CA ASP A 2 -22.26 -2.09 25.68
C ASP A 2 -21.94 -1.36 24.38
N THR A 3 -22.96 -0.73 23.82
CA THR A 3 -22.90 0.17 22.65
C THR A 3 -21.89 1.31 22.84
N MET A 4 -21.66 1.75 24.08
CA MET A 4 -20.64 2.75 24.41
C MET A 4 -19.20 2.24 24.22
N LEU A 5 -18.93 0.96 24.45
CA LEU A 5 -17.59 0.37 24.27
C LEU A 5 -17.24 0.22 22.79
N LEU A 6 -18.25 -0.06 21.96
CA LEU A 6 -18.10 -0.19 20.50
C LEU A 6 -17.76 1.18 19.88
N LEU A 7 -18.50 2.23 20.25
CA LEU A 7 -18.33 3.59 19.72
C LEU A 7 -16.95 4.17 20.07
N ARG A 8 -16.46 3.91 21.29
CA ARG A 8 -15.16 4.39 21.78
C ARG A 8 -14.00 3.71 21.04
N ARG A 9 -14.15 2.43 20.69
CA ARG A 9 -13.17 1.66 19.90
C ARG A 9 -13.11 2.13 18.45
N THR A 10 -14.24 2.37 17.80
CA THR A 10 -14.26 2.93 16.43
C THR A 10 -13.66 4.33 16.37
N PHE A 11 -13.94 5.17 17.37
CA PHE A 11 -13.38 6.52 17.42
C PHE A 11 -11.86 6.51 17.62
N LEU A 12 -11.34 5.63 18.48
CA LEU A 12 -9.89 5.47 18.68
C LEU A 12 -9.18 4.94 17.44
N LEU A 13 -9.79 3.98 16.72
CA LEU A 13 -9.26 3.47 15.44
C LEU A 13 -9.22 4.54 14.35
N ALA A 14 -10.29 5.34 14.22
CA ALA A 14 -10.35 6.45 13.27
C ALA A 14 -9.32 7.55 13.60
N ALA A 15 -9.14 7.88 14.88
CA ALA A 15 -8.15 8.85 15.33
C ALA A 15 -6.70 8.36 15.12
N LEU A 16 -6.44 7.06 15.34
CA LEU A 16 -5.12 6.47 15.10
C LEU A 16 -4.78 6.45 13.60
N LEU A 17 -5.76 6.13 12.74
CA LEU A 17 -5.62 6.20 11.28
C LEU A 17 -5.39 7.64 10.79
N ALA A 18 -6.10 8.62 11.34
CA ALA A 18 -5.90 10.03 11.01
C ALA A 18 -4.52 10.55 11.44
N ALA A 19 -4.01 10.10 12.59
CA ALA A 19 -2.68 10.48 13.09
C ALA A 19 -1.53 9.87 12.26
N LEU A 20 -1.73 8.70 11.63
CA LEU A 20 -0.73 8.11 10.72
C LEU A 20 -0.61 8.86 9.38
N VAL A 21 -1.67 9.54 8.93
CA VAL A 21 -1.71 10.24 7.64
C VAL A 21 -1.21 11.69 7.75
N ALA A 22 -1.25 12.27 8.96
CA ALA A 22 -1.02 13.69 9.18
C ALA A 22 0.36 14.04 9.76
N VAL A 23 1.43 13.33 9.35
CA VAL A 23 2.80 13.79 9.65
C VAL A 23 3.16 14.88 8.65
N PRO A 24 3.25 16.16 9.04
CA PRO A 24 3.67 17.21 8.14
C PRO A 24 5.13 16.98 7.76
N VAL A 25 5.38 16.68 6.48
CA VAL A 25 6.73 16.72 5.92
C VAL A 25 7.11 18.20 5.81
N ALA A 26 7.91 18.67 6.76
CA ALA A 26 8.54 19.99 6.65
C ALA A 26 9.38 20.02 5.37
N SER A 27 9.07 20.93 4.44
CA SER A 27 9.91 21.14 3.26
C SER A 27 11.26 21.69 3.70
N PRO A 28 12.39 20.99 3.45
CA PRO A 28 13.70 21.52 3.80
C PRO A 28 13.97 22.80 2.97
N ALA A 29 14.51 23.82 3.65
CA ALA A 29 14.99 25.04 3.00
C ALA A 29 16.02 24.68 1.91
N THR A 30 15.90 25.29 0.73
CA THR A 30 16.67 24.96 -0.47
C THR A 30 18.18 25.11 -0.23
N PRO A 31 18.96 24.02 -0.13
CA PRO A 31 20.41 24.11 -0.12
C PRO A 31 20.89 24.36 -1.56
N GLY A 32 22.07 24.95 -1.72
CA GLY A 32 22.72 25.12 -3.03
C GLY A 32 22.78 23.81 -3.83
N ALA A 33 22.89 23.93 -5.16
CA ALA A 33 22.75 22.83 -6.11
C ALA A 33 23.45 21.55 -5.60
N PRO A 34 22.71 20.47 -5.31
CA PRO A 34 23.29 19.26 -4.75
C PRO A 34 24.25 18.62 -5.78
N PRO A 35 25.30 17.94 -5.30
CA PRO A 35 26.16 17.15 -6.18
C PRO A 35 25.31 16.17 -7.01
N ALA A 36 25.74 15.90 -8.24
CA ALA A 36 25.01 15.02 -9.15
C ALA A 36 24.67 13.70 -8.42
N PRO A 37 23.39 13.26 -8.42
CA PRO A 37 22.97 12.16 -7.57
C PRO A 37 23.75 10.88 -7.91
N ASP A 38 24.18 10.18 -6.86
CA ASP A 38 24.87 8.91 -7.00
C ASP A 38 23.98 7.87 -7.71
N ARG A 39 24.58 6.77 -8.18
CA ARG A 39 23.83 5.73 -8.90
C ARG A 39 22.73 5.08 -8.03
N ALA A 40 22.92 5.03 -6.72
CA ALA A 40 21.94 4.46 -5.79
C ALA A 40 20.70 5.35 -5.70
N TRP A 41 20.89 6.67 -5.61
CA TRP A 41 19.84 7.68 -5.61
C TRP A 41 19.00 7.65 -6.88
N ARG A 42 19.64 7.49 -8.04
CA ARG A 42 18.90 7.34 -9.31
C ARG A 42 18.02 6.09 -9.31
N ARG A 43 18.46 4.96 -8.72
CA ARG A 43 17.64 3.74 -8.61
C ARG A 43 16.42 3.90 -7.71
N TRP A 44 16.53 4.74 -6.67
CA TRP A 44 15.39 5.10 -5.82
C TRP A 44 14.40 6.04 -6.53
N GLN A 45 14.88 6.85 -7.48
CA GLN A 45 14.06 7.75 -8.28
C GLN A 45 13.45 7.05 -9.50
N THR A 46 14.17 6.12 -10.12
CA THR A 46 13.80 5.45 -11.37
C THR A 46 14.03 3.94 -11.27
N GLY A 47 13.02 3.14 -11.61
CA GLY A 47 13.10 1.69 -11.66
C GLY A 47 12.11 0.97 -10.73
N ALA A 48 12.31 -0.35 -10.59
CA ALA A 48 11.39 -1.24 -9.87
C ALA A 48 11.31 -0.98 -8.35
N LEU A 49 12.35 -0.38 -7.77
CA LEU A 49 12.40 -0.03 -6.35
C LEU A 49 12.09 1.45 -6.09
N ARG A 50 11.50 2.14 -7.06
CA ARG A 50 11.01 3.51 -6.85
C ARG A 50 10.03 3.52 -5.67
N ALA A 51 10.13 4.54 -4.82
CA ALA A 51 9.31 4.69 -3.62
C ALA A 51 7.80 4.47 -3.89
N ASP A 52 7.32 4.99 -5.02
CA ASP A 52 5.94 4.82 -5.49
C ASP A 52 5.55 3.34 -5.75
N ARG A 53 6.42 2.53 -6.36
CA ARG A 53 6.16 1.10 -6.58
C ARG A 53 6.17 0.31 -5.26
N LEU A 54 7.06 0.69 -4.33
CA LEU A 54 7.08 0.11 -2.99
C LEU A 54 5.81 0.46 -2.22
N GLN A 55 5.28 1.68 -2.39
CA GLN A 55 4.01 2.09 -1.81
C GLN A 55 2.85 1.23 -2.36
N HIS A 56 2.78 1.04 -3.68
CA HIS A 56 1.83 0.15 -4.33
C HIS A 56 1.87 -1.28 -3.76
N ALA A 57 3.06 -1.89 -3.76
CA ALA A 57 3.26 -3.21 -3.18
C ALA A 57 2.85 -3.29 -1.69
N SER A 58 3.19 -2.27 -0.89
CA SER A 58 2.84 -2.23 0.53
C SER A 58 1.34 -2.10 0.78
N LEU A 59 0.63 -1.35 -0.07
CA LEU A 59 -0.80 -1.15 0.00
C LEU A 59 -1.55 -2.42 -0.40
N ALA A 60 -1.15 -3.04 -1.51
CA ALA A 60 -1.68 -4.31 -1.97
C ALA A 60 -1.43 -5.42 -0.93
N PHE A 61 -0.25 -5.46 -0.34
CA PHE A 61 0.07 -6.39 0.75
C PHE A 61 -0.85 -6.19 1.96
N SER A 62 -0.97 -4.96 2.46
CA SER A 62 -1.74 -4.68 3.67
C SER A 62 -3.24 -4.94 3.48
N SER A 63 -3.80 -4.50 2.35
CA SER A 63 -5.21 -4.73 2.01
C SER A 63 -5.51 -6.21 1.76
N GLY A 64 -4.65 -6.90 1.01
CA GLY A 64 -4.75 -8.34 0.80
C GLY A 64 -4.66 -9.11 2.10
N LEU A 65 -3.69 -8.80 2.97
CA LEU A 65 -3.52 -9.48 4.24
C LEU A 65 -4.75 -9.29 5.14
N ALA A 66 -5.32 -8.09 5.18
CA ALA A 66 -6.55 -7.83 5.93
C ALA A 66 -7.70 -8.73 5.44
N LEU A 67 -7.91 -8.84 4.13
CA LEU A 67 -8.93 -9.73 3.55
C LEU A 67 -8.63 -11.20 3.83
N GLY A 68 -7.36 -11.60 3.69
CA GLY A 68 -6.89 -12.95 3.97
C GLY A 68 -7.11 -13.38 5.41
N VAL A 69 -6.80 -12.51 6.38
CA VAL A 69 -7.02 -12.77 7.81
C VAL A 69 -8.50 -12.84 8.15
N LEU A 70 -9.32 -11.96 7.57
CA LEU A 70 -10.77 -11.95 7.80
C LEU A 70 -11.46 -13.19 7.20
N ALA A 71 -11.11 -13.56 5.98
CA ALA A 71 -11.66 -14.72 5.29
C ALA A 71 -11.01 -16.05 5.70
N ARG A 72 -9.83 -15.99 6.33
CA ARG A 72 -8.92 -17.13 6.58
C ARG A 72 -8.53 -17.89 5.31
N GLU A 73 -8.46 -17.18 4.19
CA GLU A 73 -8.27 -17.79 2.86
C GLU A 73 -7.17 -17.04 2.09
N PRO A 74 -6.05 -17.70 1.72
CA PRO A 74 -4.98 -17.08 0.92
C PRO A 74 -5.47 -16.57 -0.43
N ALA A 75 -6.44 -17.26 -1.04
CA ALA A 75 -7.04 -16.85 -2.30
C ALA A 75 -7.81 -15.53 -2.17
N ALA A 76 -8.50 -15.30 -1.04
CA ALA A 76 -9.17 -14.03 -0.75
C ALA A 76 -8.15 -12.89 -0.58
N ALA A 77 -6.99 -13.17 0.00
CA ALA A 77 -5.91 -12.19 0.14
C ALA A 77 -5.38 -11.71 -1.22
N ALA A 78 -4.96 -12.65 -2.07
CA ALA A 78 -4.43 -12.32 -3.40
C ALA A 78 -5.52 -11.72 -4.30
N GLY A 79 -6.68 -12.39 -4.37
CA GLY A 79 -7.77 -11.99 -5.24
C GLY A 79 -8.31 -10.60 -4.90
N GLY A 80 -8.54 -10.32 -3.62
CA GLY A 80 -9.03 -9.03 -3.16
C GLY A 80 -8.08 -7.88 -3.50
N ALA A 81 -6.79 -8.04 -3.21
CA ALA A 81 -5.79 -7.03 -3.55
C ALA A 81 -5.65 -6.82 -5.07
N LEU A 82 -5.62 -7.89 -5.87
CA LEU A 82 -5.55 -7.81 -7.32
C LEU A 82 -6.78 -7.16 -7.95
N THR A 83 -7.98 -7.46 -7.45
CA THR A 83 -9.22 -6.80 -7.91
C THR A 83 -9.18 -5.30 -7.64
N LEU A 84 -8.69 -4.88 -6.47
CA LEU A 84 -8.53 -3.46 -6.14
C LEU A 84 -7.50 -2.77 -7.05
N ALA A 85 -6.36 -3.42 -7.28
CA ALA A 85 -5.31 -2.92 -8.17
C ALA A 85 -5.81 -2.74 -9.61
N LEU A 86 -6.48 -3.75 -10.16
CA LEU A 86 -7.08 -3.69 -11.49
C LEU A 86 -8.16 -2.61 -11.60
N ALA A 87 -9.01 -2.47 -10.58
CA ALA A 87 -10.03 -1.44 -10.54
C ALA A 87 -9.41 -0.03 -10.53
N LYS A 88 -8.33 0.17 -9.76
CA LYS A 88 -7.55 1.42 -9.72
C LYS A 88 -6.95 1.74 -11.08
N GLU A 89 -6.23 0.79 -11.70
CA GLU A 89 -5.60 1.01 -13.00
C GLU A 89 -6.62 1.24 -14.13
N LEU A 90 -7.76 0.56 -14.10
CA LEU A 90 -8.84 0.81 -15.05
C LEU A 90 -9.48 2.19 -14.86
N PHE A 91 -9.59 2.65 -13.62
CA PHE A 91 -10.06 3.99 -13.30
C PHE A 91 -9.06 5.06 -13.75
N ASP A 92 -7.77 4.83 -13.50
CA ASP A 92 -6.68 5.72 -13.93
C ASP A 92 -6.57 5.77 -15.45
N ALA A 93 -6.80 4.66 -16.17
CA ALA A 93 -6.85 4.63 -17.62
C ALA A 93 -7.95 5.55 -18.21
N ARG A 94 -9.04 5.81 -17.46
CA ARG A 94 -10.10 6.72 -17.88
C ARG A 94 -9.77 8.20 -17.66
N ARG A 95 -8.84 8.51 -16.74
CA ARG A 95 -8.50 9.90 -16.35
C ARG A 95 -7.14 10.34 -16.87
N ASN A 96 -6.18 9.43 -16.85
CA ASN A 96 -4.77 9.66 -17.14
C ASN A 96 -4.26 8.53 -18.07
N ARG A 97 -3.58 7.53 -17.51
CA ARG A 97 -2.93 6.43 -18.22
C ARG A 97 -2.89 5.19 -17.34
N PHE A 98 -2.93 4.03 -17.98
CA PHE A 98 -2.66 2.74 -17.35
C PHE A 98 -1.15 2.58 -17.10
N ASP A 99 -0.73 2.20 -15.90
CA ASP A 99 0.67 1.92 -15.57
C ASP A 99 0.87 0.45 -15.19
N ALA A 100 1.32 -0.35 -16.17
CA ALA A 100 1.54 -1.77 -15.99
C ALA A 100 2.55 -2.10 -14.88
N ALA A 101 3.49 -1.20 -14.57
CA ALA A 101 4.47 -1.45 -13.53
C ALA A 101 3.91 -1.19 -12.11
N ASP A 102 2.86 -0.38 -11.95
CA ASP A 102 2.11 -0.31 -10.69
C ASP A 102 1.37 -1.63 -10.46
N LEU A 103 0.70 -2.13 -11.50
CA LEU A 103 -0.03 -3.39 -11.41
C LEU A 103 0.88 -4.59 -11.05
N VAL A 104 2.11 -4.62 -11.57
CA VAL A 104 3.10 -5.65 -11.20
C VAL A 104 3.53 -5.50 -9.75
N ALA A 105 3.73 -4.27 -9.26
CA ALA A 105 4.06 -4.03 -7.86
C ALA A 105 2.92 -4.45 -6.93
N ASP A 106 1.67 -4.14 -7.31
CA ASP A 106 0.48 -4.59 -6.59
C ASP A 106 0.37 -6.12 -6.57
N ALA A 107 0.64 -6.78 -7.69
CA ALA A 107 0.64 -8.23 -7.78
C ALA A 107 1.70 -8.87 -6.86
N ALA A 108 2.89 -8.28 -6.75
CA ALA A 108 3.91 -8.73 -5.81
C ALA A 108 3.44 -8.60 -4.36
N GLY A 109 2.82 -7.46 -3.99
CA GLY A 109 2.21 -7.26 -2.68
C GLY A 109 1.10 -8.27 -2.37
N ALA A 110 0.21 -8.51 -3.33
CA ALA A 110 -0.88 -9.48 -3.23
C ALA A 110 -0.37 -10.92 -3.03
N ALA A 111 0.70 -11.31 -3.73
CA ALA A 111 1.33 -12.62 -3.56
C ALA A 111 1.93 -12.77 -2.15
N LEU A 112 2.63 -11.75 -1.65
CA LEU A 112 3.15 -11.74 -0.28
C LEU A 112 2.03 -11.84 0.77
N ALA A 113 0.89 -11.18 0.55
CA ALA A 113 -0.26 -11.26 1.43
C ALA A 113 -0.86 -12.67 1.50
N ALA A 114 -0.98 -13.35 0.34
CA ALA A 114 -1.44 -14.73 0.29
C ALA A 114 -0.47 -15.69 0.99
N LEU A 115 0.84 -15.53 0.80
CA LEU A 115 1.86 -16.32 1.50
C LEU A 115 1.78 -16.12 3.02
N ALA A 116 1.67 -14.86 3.48
CA ALA A 116 1.51 -14.55 4.89
C ALA A 116 0.21 -15.13 5.47
N THR A 117 -0.90 -15.03 4.75
CA THR A 117 -2.18 -15.62 5.15
C THR A 117 -2.08 -17.14 5.26
N SER A 118 -1.44 -17.80 4.29
CA SER A 118 -1.22 -19.25 4.32
C SER A 118 -0.34 -19.68 5.50
N ALA A 119 0.68 -18.89 5.83
CA ALA A 119 1.55 -19.16 6.97
C ALA A 119 0.83 -18.99 8.32
N LEU A 120 -0.07 -18.01 8.44
CA LEU A 120 -0.88 -17.78 9.65
C LEU A 120 -1.96 -18.85 9.88
N GLY A 121 -2.37 -19.53 8.81
CA GLY A 121 -3.36 -20.61 8.87
C GLY A 121 -2.78 -21.99 9.20
N ARG A 122 -1.46 -22.13 9.31
CA ARG A 122 -0.77 -23.35 9.74
C ARG A 122 -0.52 -23.32 11.25
#